data_AF-A0A4R9K408-F1
#
_entry.id   AF-A0A4R9K408-F1
#
_cell.length_a   1.000
_cell.length_b   1.000
_cell.length_c   1.000
_cell.angle_alpha   90.00
_cell.angle_beta   90.00
_cell.angle_gamma   90.00
#
_symmetry.space_group_name_H-M   'P 1'
#
loop_
_entity.id
_entity.type
_entity.pdbx_description
1 polymer ?
#
loop_
_entity_poly.entity_id
_entity_poly.type
_entity_poly.pdbx_seq_one_letter_code
_entity_poly.pdbx_strand_id
1 'polypeptide(L)'
;MPISRYPFLLLISIFLLSVTSLLPVPLKNQSGDLDFEFPVSKVPQSYDQLQNQKFPSNANIELDFSGFPEGATTGPDGGAVYKWKERTYKWTFKDGRELTFWNPSNWIVTKENHTFHTNGENGNGLPKNFRFTDPNGSSLSQYYHKAFQTNFYFYENFQDRWFFQLFPENLFTSRVKKSGRFHFYHEPEHEAWIDAFLEGNAYSRFEDYIEKTGYTTSKQIPVVFFKNASPFRNFINLQNADCAGGRGGIFGISFCSLSPIVGYVGNEKDVREKSKAVHHTHMLYHEWGHHLQQVQCAILRRDQKLPEQQFSAWFNEGMAEYLGYIGSSKKRGNDRILFFEKYVLPGKEPQLTKEDPYLLGGQTFRYIAENYGEKAVLDIWSKSCLGEKEDVIFRNLTSKSPEQILKAVYKDLSKYKKVPEMAEFMGDTLKDWAIDIYSLNYLNEDSELPHLDDPNSRPNLRKAFALDTKSIEGKLEGQFTTPRKEQIYLFKDGTYTIRGASYKATFFQNQTIVYLYDGHEVTEWPKGNLTWKHKDGKVYQF
;
A
#
# COMPACT_ATOMS: atom_id res chain seq x y z
N MET A 1 91.42 15.98 46.68
CA MET A 1 91.32 17.46 46.75
C MET A 1 91.56 18.01 45.35
N PRO A 2 90.83 19.03 44.89
CA PRO A 2 89.38 19.04 44.57
C PRO A 2 89.16 19.41 43.08
N ILE A 3 88.13 18.94 42.36
CA ILE A 3 86.68 19.22 42.42
C ILE A 3 86.31 20.72 42.37
N SER A 4 85.77 21.15 41.22
CA SER A 4 84.74 22.20 41.07
C SER A 4 84.00 21.92 39.76
N ARG A 5 82.82 21.28 39.73
CA ARG A 5 81.48 21.90 39.87
C ARG A 5 81.36 23.20 39.05
N TYR A 6 80.59 23.21 37.95
CA TYR A 6 79.15 23.46 37.93
C TYR A 6 78.50 22.96 36.61
N PRO A 7 77.17 22.70 36.62
CA PRO A 7 76.37 22.06 35.57
C PRO A 7 75.53 23.08 34.76
N PHE A 8 74.54 22.61 33.99
CA PHE A 8 73.50 23.36 33.22
C PHE A 8 74.01 23.99 31.90
N LEU A 9 73.36 23.85 30.74
CA LEU A 9 71.96 23.59 30.41
C LEU A 9 71.81 22.54 29.29
N LEU A 10 71.04 21.49 29.57
CA LEU A 10 70.32 20.76 28.53
C LEU A 10 69.10 21.62 28.16
N LEU A 11 69.12 22.26 27.00
CA LEU A 11 67.93 22.85 26.39
C LEU A 11 67.02 21.69 25.93
N ILE A 12 66.27 21.13 26.88
CA ILE A 12 65.02 20.44 26.55
C ILE A 12 64.09 21.54 26.09
N SER A 13 63.92 21.66 24.77
CA SER A 13 62.80 22.36 24.16
C SER A 13 61.53 21.64 24.59
N ILE A 14 61.04 21.99 25.77
CA ILE A 14 59.69 21.73 26.19
C ILE A 14 58.83 22.54 25.22
N PHE A 15 58.27 21.86 24.20
CA PHE A 15 57.03 22.29 23.58
C PHE A 15 55.96 22.27 24.67
N LEU A 16 55.91 23.34 25.48
CA LEU A 16 54.72 23.74 26.20
C LEU A 16 53.76 24.27 25.14
N LEU A 17 53.15 23.34 24.40
CA LEU A 17 51.77 23.56 23.96
C LEU A 17 51.01 23.78 25.25
N SER A 18 50.68 25.03 25.53
CA SER A 18 49.64 25.38 26.48
C SER A 18 48.43 24.54 26.12
N VAL A 19 48.20 23.48 26.89
CA VAL A 19 46.85 22.93 27.08
C VAL A 19 46.11 24.00 27.87
N THR A 20 45.86 25.16 27.23
CA THR A 20 44.64 25.88 27.51
C THR A 20 43.56 24.87 27.22
N SER A 21 42.95 24.35 28.28
CA SER A 21 41.68 23.66 28.20
C SER A 21 40.72 24.63 27.53
N LEU A 22 40.68 24.61 26.19
CA LEU A 22 39.63 25.25 25.44
C LEU A 22 38.36 24.65 26.01
N LEU A 23 37.56 25.50 26.66
CA LEU A 23 36.28 25.08 27.21
C LEU A 23 35.53 24.39 26.07
N PRO A 24 34.91 23.22 26.33
CA PRO A 24 34.15 22.55 25.31
C PRO A 24 33.06 23.49 24.78
N VAL A 25 32.92 23.53 23.46
CA VAL A 25 31.86 24.32 22.81
C VAL A 25 30.53 23.78 23.31
N PRO A 26 29.68 24.59 23.98
CA PRO A 26 28.44 24.09 24.55
C PRO A 26 27.40 23.80 23.44
N LEU A 27 26.40 22.99 23.79
CA LEU A 27 25.17 22.93 22.99
C LEU A 27 24.45 24.28 23.05
N LYS A 28 23.79 24.65 21.97
CA LYS A 28 23.00 25.88 21.86
C LYS A 28 21.85 25.95 22.86
N ASN A 29 21.29 24.81 23.26
CA ASN A 29 20.26 24.72 24.31
C ASN A 29 20.84 24.65 25.74
N GLN A 30 22.17 24.63 25.88
CA GLN A 30 22.91 24.55 27.14
C GLN A 30 22.61 23.29 27.98
N SER A 31 22.01 22.23 27.42
CA SER A 31 21.59 21.06 28.19
C SER A 31 22.74 20.23 28.75
N GLY A 32 23.96 20.37 28.24
CA GLY A 32 25.13 19.56 28.60
C GLY A 32 25.04 18.10 28.14
N ASP A 33 23.83 17.54 28.09
CA ASP A 33 23.52 16.15 27.77
C ASP A 33 23.10 15.96 26.32
N LEU A 34 23.66 14.92 25.72
CA LEU A 34 23.25 14.38 24.43
C LEU A 34 22.11 13.38 24.64
N ASP A 35 20.88 13.87 24.87
CA ASP A 35 19.69 13.01 25.05
C ASP A 35 19.17 12.44 23.71
N PHE A 36 20.01 11.70 23.00
CA PHE A 36 19.57 10.78 21.96
C PHE A 36 20.51 9.57 21.89
N GLU A 37 19.90 8.39 21.85
CA GLU A 37 20.60 7.18 21.44
C GLU A 37 20.54 7.11 19.92
N PHE A 38 21.70 6.85 19.30
CA PHE A 38 21.68 6.44 17.90
C PHE A 38 20.94 5.10 17.87
N PRO A 39 19.87 4.91 17.08
CA PRO A 39 19.17 3.64 17.02
C PRO A 39 20.12 2.59 16.45
N VAL A 40 20.85 1.87 17.32
CA VAL A 40 21.77 0.80 16.89
C VAL A 40 20.98 -0.48 16.58
N SER A 41 19.70 -0.52 16.97
CA SER A 41 18.83 -1.69 16.87
C SER A 41 17.73 -1.49 15.83
N LYS A 42 18.10 -1.53 14.55
CA LYS A 42 17.20 -1.61 13.38
C LYS A 42 16.25 -0.41 13.16
N VAL A 43 16.07 -0.06 11.89
CA VAL A 43 15.02 0.85 11.43
C VAL A 43 13.64 0.32 11.86
N PRO A 44 12.80 1.14 12.53
CA PRO A 44 11.44 0.75 12.91
C PRO A 44 10.58 0.33 11.73
N GLN A 45 9.84 -0.76 11.90
CA GLN A 45 8.96 -1.38 10.89
C GLN A 45 7.47 -1.24 11.23
N SER A 46 7.12 -0.71 12.41
CA SER A 46 5.74 -0.42 12.80
C SER A 46 5.61 0.96 13.42
N TYR A 47 4.38 1.51 13.43
CA TYR A 47 4.11 2.81 14.03
C TYR A 47 4.41 2.82 15.54
N ASP A 48 4.10 1.74 16.26
CA ASP A 48 4.41 1.63 17.69
C ASP A 48 5.92 1.65 17.96
N GLN A 49 6.73 1.00 17.11
CA GLN A 49 8.18 1.07 17.21
C GLN A 49 8.68 2.50 16.95
N LEU A 50 8.08 3.22 16.01
CA LEU A 50 8.40 4.62 15.73
C LEU A 50 8.12 5.53 16.93
N GLN A 51 6.99 5.35 17.61
CA GLN A 51 6.60 6.18 18.77
C GLN A 51 7.54 6.02 19.97
N ASN A 52 8.13 4.84 20.12
CA ASN A 52 9.07 4.55 21.20
C ASN A 52 10.52 4.90 20.85
N GLN A 53 10.79 5.34 19.61
CA GLN A 53 12.13 5.68 19.15
C GLN A 53 12.45 7.16 19.37
N LYS A 54 13.52 7.44 20.12
CA LYS A 54 14.13 8.78 20.16
C LYS A 54 15.00 8.97 18.92
N PHE A 55 14.71 9.99 18.11
CA PHE A 55 15.55 10.39 16.98
C PHE A 55 16.41 11.61 17.34
N PRO A 56 17.62 11.75 16.77
CA PRO A 56 18.42 12.94 17.01
C PRO A 56 17.72 14.20 16.48
N SER A 57 17.86 15.31 17.21
CA SER A 57 17.30 16.61 16.86
C SER A 57 18.34 17.72 16.98
N ASN A 58 18.05 18.91 16.45
CA ASN A 58 18.95 20.06 16.56
C ASN A 58 19.30 20.43 18.00
N ALA A 59 18.36 20.27 18.93
CA ALA A 59 18.61 20.53 20.35
C ALA A 59 19.75 19.66 20.89
N ASN A 60 19.96 18.48 20.32
CA ASN A 60 20.97 17.55 20.77
C ASN A 60 22.33 17.70 20.06
N ILE A 61 22.43 18.50 18.99
CA ILE A 61 23.63 18.51 18.14
C ILE A 61 24.11 19.90 17.75
N GLU A 62 23.27 20.93 17.81
CA GLU A 62 23.64 22.29 17.41
C GLU A 62 24.54 22.93 18.47
N LEU A 63 25.80 23.18 18.12
CA LEU A 63 26.79 23.85 18.97
C LEU A 63 26.69 25.38 18.91
N ASP A 64 26.95 26.04 20.04
CA ASP A 64 27.08 27.50 20.13
C ASP A 64 28.55 27.93 20.03
N PHE A 65 28.95 28.39 18.85
CA PHE A 65 30.32 28.87 18.60
C PHE A 65 30.53 30.35 18.96
N SER A 66 29.64 30.97 19.74
CA SER A 66 29.83 32.33 20.23
C SER A 66 31.15 32.43 21.00
N GLY A 67 32.11 33.19 20.47
CA GLY A 67 33.45 33.33 21.05
C GLY A 67 34.45 32.23 20.67
N PHE A 68 34.12 31.32 19.75
CA PHE A 68 35.02 30.28 19.25
C PHE A 68 35.46 30.54 17.80
N PRO A 69 36.77 30.65 17.49
CA PRO A 69 37.25 30.84 16.12
C PRO A 69 37.05 29.59 15.25
N GLU A 70 37.29 29.72 13.95
CA GLU A 70 37.39 28.58 13.03
C GLU A 70 38.58 27.68 13.40
N GLY A 71 38.47 26.38 13.09
CA GLY A 71 39.50 25.37 13.40
C GLY A 71 39.05 24.31 14.40
N ALA A 72 40.03 23.64 15.00
CA ALA A 72 39.82 22.52 15.92
C ALA A 72 39.49 22.97 17.34
N THR A 73 38.52 22.31 17.97
CA THR A 73 38.09 22.50 19.36
C THR A 73 37.47 21.19 19.88
N THR A 74 36.88 21.20 21.07
CA THR A 74 36.20 20.04 21.68
C THR A 74 34.71 20.32 21.88
N GLY A 75 33.87 19.31 21.68
CA GLY A 75 32.44 19.35 21.97
C GLY A 75 32.12 19.09 23.46
N PRO A 76 30.86 19.23 23.87
CA PRO A 76 30.37 19.02 25.24
C PRO A 76 30.73 17.65 25.83
N ASP A 77 30.80 16.61 25.00
CA ASP A 77 31.14 15.24 25.40
C ASP A 77 32.66 14.97 25.44
N GLY A 78 33.47 15.99 25.13
CA GLY A 78 34.92 15.89 24.97
C GLY A 78 35.38 15.37 23.60
N GLY A 79 34.46 15.13 22.66
CA GLY A 79 34.75 14.73 21.28
C GLY A 79 35.40 15.84 20.46
N ALA A 80 36.08 15.48 19.37
CA ALA A 80 36.78 16.43 18.52
C ALA A 80 35.81 17.18 17.59
N VAL A 81 35.88 18.51 17.56
CA VAL A 81 35.07 19.36 16.68
C VAL A 81 35.99 20.13 15.75
N TYR A 82 35.65 20.16 14.46
CA TYR A 82 36.30 21.01 13.47
C TYR A 82 35.28 21.99 12.89
N LYS A 83 35.43 23.28 13.20
CA LYS A 83 34.56 24.36 12.72
C LYS A 83 35.12 24.95 11.43
N TRP A 84 34.36 24.87 10.34
CA TRP A 84 34.65 25.61 9.10
C TRP A 84 34.04 27.01 9.10
N LYS A 85 32.83 27.17 9.66
CA LYS A 85 32.12 28.46 9.83
C LYS A 85 31.06 28.33 10.93
N GLU A 86 30.42 29.44 11.31
CA GLU A 86 29.48 29.56 12.46
C GLU A 86 28.35 28.51 12.51
N ARG A 87 27.99 27.87 11.39
CA ARG A 87 27.03 26.76 11.35
C ARG A 87 27.47 25.61 10.45
N THR A 88 28.75 25.46 10.20
CA THR A 88 29.26 24.32 9.43
C THR A 88 30.48 23.75 10.10
N TYR A 89 30.34 22.52 10.58
CA TYR A 89 31.35 21.84 11.38
C TYR A 89 31.19 20.32 11.29
N LYS A 90 32.29 19.62 11.57
CA LYS A 90 32.30 18.18 11.84
C LYS A 90 32.52 17.98 13.33
N TRP A 91 31.80 17.04 13.94
CA TRP A 91 31.99 16.65 15.34
C TRP A 91 32.08 15.13 15.42
N THR A 92 33.24 14.64 15.84
CA THR A 92 33.42 13.23 16.21
C THR A 92 33.18 13.10 17.71
N PHE A 93 32.06 12.51 18.08
CA PHE A 93 31.67 12.29 19.47
C PHE A 93 32.65 11.31 20.14
N LYS A 94 32.73 11.38 21.48
CA LYS A 94 33.59 10.50 22.29
C LYS A 94 33.22 9.02 22.16
N ASP A 95 31.96 8.71 21.88
CA ASP A 95 31.46 7.35 21.66
C ASP A 95 31.60 6.86 20.20
N GLY A 96 32.32 7.61 19.36
CA GLY A 96 32.66 7.22 17.98
C GLY A 96 31.63 7.58 16.92
N ARG A 97 30.53 8.25 17.27
CA ARG A 97 29.61 8.84 16.28
C ARG A 97 30.32 9.97 15.51
N GLU A 98 29.95 10.19 14.26
CA GLU A 98 30.37 11.36 13.49
C GLU A 98 29.18 12.19 13.05
N LEU A 99 29.18 13.49 13.38
CA LEU A 99 28.25 14.48 12.87
C LEU A 99 28.93 15.33 11.80
N THR A 100 28.27 15.55 10.67
CA THR A 100 28.54 16.69 9.80
C THR A 100 27.30 17.58 9.78
N PHE A 101 27.46 18.83 10.22
CA PHE A 101 26.39 19.80 10.33
C PHE A 101 26.63 20.92 9.31
N TRP A 102 25.67 21.20 8.43
CA TRP A 102 25.77 22.32 7.48
C TRP A 102 24.86 23.49 7.83
N ASN A 103 23.68 23.17 8.36
CA ASN A 103 22.74 24.12 8.91
C ASN A 103 21.70 23.33 9.73
N PRO A 104 20.82 24.02 10.49
CA PRO A 104 19.77 23.37 11.28
C PRO A 104 18.95 22.34 10.51
N SER A 105 18.82 22.46 9.19
CA SER A 105 17.88 21.70 8.35
C SER A 105 18.59 20.75 7.38
N ASN A 106 19.91 20.67 7.49
CA ASN A 106 20.73 19.71 6.77
C ASN A 106 21.95 19.35 7.62
N TRP A 107 21.91 18.16 8.19
CA TRP A 107 23.00 17.57 8.96
C TRP A 107 22.86 16.04 8.95
N ILE A 108 23.99 15.36 9.11
CA ILE A 108 24.09 13.90 9.08
C ILE A 108 24.85 13.41 10.30
N VAL A 109 24.32 12.40 10.99
CA VAL A 109 25.03 11.64 12.02
C VAL A 109 25.24 10.21 11.54
N THR A 110 26.45 9.68 11.70
CA THR A 110 26.80 8.31 11.35
C THR A 110 27.41 7.55 12.53
N LYS A 111 27.15 6.24 12.58
CA LYS A 111 27.79 5.29 13.51
C LYS A 111 27.74 3.89 12.91
N GLU A 112 28.88 3.20 12.81
CA GLU A 112 28.91 1.79 12.37
C GLU A 112 28.10 1.56 11.07
N ASN A 113 28.30 2.40 10.06
CA ASN A 113 27.58 2.42 8.78
C ASN A 113 26.08 2.75 8.83
N HIS A 114 25.51 3.00 10.00
CA HIS A 114 24.18 3.59 10.10
C HIS A 114 24.26 5.10 9.83
N THR A 115 23.21 5.65 9.26
CA THR A 115 23.13 7.06 8.88
C THR A 115 21.79 7.66 9.25
N PHE A 116 21.79 8.79 9.96
CA PHE A 116 20.62 9.64 10.14
C PHE A 116 20.88 11.00 9.47
N HIS A 117 20.12 11.31 8.42
CA HIS A 117 20.30 12.53 7.62
C HIS A 117 19.02 13.36 7.63
N THR A 118 19.11 14.63 7.99
CA THR A 118 18.01 15.59 7.80
C THR A 118 18.13 16.29 6.46
N ASN A 119 17.00 16.46 5.76
CA ASN A 119 16.99 17.10 4.45
C ASN A 119 15.83 18.09 4.30
N GLY A 120 16.14 19.38 4.39
CA GLY A 120 15.23 20.47 4.06
C GLY A 120 14.40 20.97 5.24
N GLU A 121 13.73 22.10 5.00
CA GLU A 121 12.82 22.74 5.95
C GLU A 121 11.37 22.45 5.57
N ASN A 122 10.62 21.91 6.53
CA ASN A 122 9.18 22.14 6.56
C ASN A 122 9.02 23.48 7.29
N GLY A 123 8.27 24.42 6.71
CA GLY A 123 8.21 25.82 7.17
C GLY A 123 8.02 26.01 8.69
N ASN A 124 8.22 27.25 9.17
CA ASN A 124 8.34 27.59 10.60
C ASN A 124 7.46 26.76 11.56
N GLY A 125 8.11 26.00 12.44
CA GLY A 125 7.47 25.22 13.51
C GLY A 125 7.10 23.78 13.17
N LEU A 126 7.35 23.31 11.94
CA LEU A 126 7.04 21.94 11.53
C LEU A 126 8.19 20.95 11.79
N PRO A 127 7.90 19.66 12.06
CA PRO A 127 8.92 18.62 12.16
C PRO A 127 9.79 18.55 10.89
N LYS A 128 11.09 18.27 11.02
CA LYS A 128 12.00 18.20 9.86
C LYS A 128 11.88 16.87 9.13
N ASN A 129 12.11 16.89 7.82
CA ASN A 129 12.25 15.65 7.06
C ASN A 129 13.59 14.99 7.41
N PHE A 130 13.58 13.67 7.54
CA PHE A 130 14.80 12.91 7.75
C PHE A 130 14.77 11.59 6.99
N ARG A 131 15.94 11.01 6.81
CA ARG A 131 16.15 9.63 6.39
C ARG A 131 17.07 8.94 7.39
N PHE A 132 16.59 7.83 7.94
CA PHE A 132 17.39 6.92 8.76
C PHE A 132 17.69 5.66 7.94
N THR A 133 18.95 5.24 7.86
CA THR A 133 19.40 4.11 7.05
C THR A 133 20.31 3.19 7.89
N ASP A 134 20.04 1.90 7.81
CA ASP A 134 20.81 0.82 8.42
C ASP A 134 21.86 0.23 7.45
N PRO A 135 22.90 -0.46 7.95
CA PRO A 135 23.91 -1.15 7.14
C PRO A 135 23.34 -2.24 6.24
N ASN A 136 22.20 -2.85 6.59
CA ASN A 136 21.53 -3.85 5.75
C ASN A 136 20.76 -3.22 4.56
N GLY A 137 20.78 -1.89 4.42
CA GLY A 137 20.08 -1.16 3.38
C GLY A 137 18.60 -0.88 3.67
N SER A 138 18.08 -1.24 4.85
CA SER A 138 16.80 -0.74 5.32
C SER A 138 16.89 0.77 5.53
N SER A 139 15.83 1.49 5.19
CA SER A 139 15.73 2.91 5.51
C SER A 139 14.29 3.34 5.81
N LEU A 140 14.18 4.41 6.58
CA LEU A 140 12.94 5.06 6.93
C LEU A 140 13.07 6.55 6.65
N SER A 141 12.19 7.06 5.80
CA SER A 141 12.10 8.49 5.52
C SER A 141 10.87 9.09 6.18
N GLN A 142 11.01 10.22 6.87
CA GLN A 142 9.92 10.98 7.45
C GLN A 142 9.60 12.20 6.59
N TYR A 143 8.31 12.41 6.31
CA TYR A 143 7.81 13.63 5.69
C TYR A 143 6.60 14.18 6.43
N TYR A 144 6.59 15.50 6.65
CA TYR A 144 5.43 16.15 7.26
C TYR A 144 4.32 16.36 6.23
N HIS A 145 3.13 15.85 6.52
CA HIS A 145 1.98 15.97 5.65
C HIS A 145 1.07 17.13 6.09
N LYS A 146 1.20 18.27 5.41
CA LYS A 146 0.52 19.53 5.78
C LYS A 146 -0.99 19.41 5.96
N ALA A 147 -1.67 18.70 5.06
CA ALA A 147 -3.13 18.59 5.10
C ALA A 147 -3.67 17.77 6.29
N PHE A 148 -2.86 16.84 6.82
CA PHE A 148 -3.22 15.99 7.95
C PHE A 148 -2.54 16.39 9.25
N GLN A 149 -1.67 17.40 9.19
CA GLN A 149 -0.90 17.90 10.31
C GLN A 149 -0.13 16.80 11.08
N THR A 150 0.41 15.83 10.35
CA THR A 150 1.09 14.68 10.93
C THR A 150 2.23 14.19 10.04
N ASN A 151 3.13 13.38 10.61
CA ASN A 151 4.24 12.79 9.89
C ASN A 151 3.82 11.47 9.23
N PHE A 152 4.19 11.33 7.96
CA PHE A 152 4.17 10.05 7.25
C PHE A 152 5.58 9.50 7.20
N TYR A 153 5.69 8.19 7.35
CA TYR A 153 6.98 7.51 7.31
C TYR A 153 6.96 6.47 6.20
N PHE A 154 8.06 6.35 5.47
CA PHE A 154 8.19 5.47 4.32
C PHE A 154 9.35 4.52 4.58
N TYR A 155 9.02 3.24 4.74
CA TYR A 155 10.00 2.19 4.95
C TYR A 155 10.38 1.57 3.60
N GLU A 156 11.68 1.43 3.40
CA GLU A 156 12.27 0.82 2.20
C GLU A 156 13.34 -0.20 2.60
N ASN A 157 13.29 -1.40 2.03
CA ASN A 157 14.43 -2.29 1.94
C ASN A 157 14.39 -2.98 0.57
N PHE A 158 15.33 -2.64 -0.29
CA PHE A 158 15.40 -3.14 -1.66
C PHE A 158 15.80 -4.61 -1.73
N GLN A 159 16.68 -5.11 -0.84
CA GLN A 159 17.10 -6.52 -0.86
C GLN A 159 15.94 -7.43 -0.48
N ASP A 160 15.22 -7.05 0.58
CA ASP A 160 14.13 -7.82 1.12
C ASP A 160 12.77 -7.53 0.47
N ARG A 161 12.71 -6.55 -0.46
CA ARG A 161 11.50 -6.10 -1.16
C ARG A 161 10.41 -5.62 -0.20
N TRP A 162 10.78 -4.75 0.73
CA TRP A 162 9.84 -4.07 1.61
C TRP A 162 9.68 -2.62 1.18
N PHE A 163 8.47 -2.26 0.78
CA PHE A 163 8.11 -0.89 0.46
C PHE A 163 6.71 -0.64 1.03
N PHE A 164 6.65 0.12 2.12
CA PHE A 164 5.37 0.42 2.75
C PHE A 164 5.41 1.73 3.51
N GLN A 165 4.25 2.38 3.56
CA GLN A 165 4.02 3.57 4.36
C GLN A 165 3.55 3.20 5.77
N LEU A 166 4.03 3.95 6.76
CA LEU A 166 3.61 3.92 8.15
C LEU A 166 2.95 5.26 8.50
N PHE A 167 1.80 5.17 9.15
CA PHE A 167 1.02 6.27 9.68
C PHE A 167 0.24 5.76 10.92
N PRO A 168 -0.27 6.65 11.79
CA PRO A 168 -1.08 6.22 12.93
C PRO A 168 -2.26 5.37 12.46
N GLU A 169 -2.48 4.19 13.07
CA GLU A 169 -3.47 3.21 12.57
C GLU A 169 -4.89 3.80 12.45
N ASN A 170 -5.27 4.67 13.38
CA ASN A 170 -6.58 5.30 13.42
C ASN A 170 -6.65 6.67 12.72
N LEU A 171 -5.64 7.03 11.91
CA LEU A 171 -5.59 8.34 11.28
C LEU A 171 -6.72 8.53 10.24
N PHE A 172 -7.06 7.47 9.51
CA PHE A 172 -8.02 7.54 8.41
C PHE A 172 -9.24 6.64 8.60
N THR A 173 -9.12 5.59 9.41
CA THR A 173 -10.06 4.49 9.50
C THR A 173 -10.09 3.91 10.91
N SER A 174 -11.15 3.18 11.27
CA SER A 174 -11.29 2.60 12.60
C SER A 174 -10.83 1.14 12.74
N ARG A 175 -10.55 0.45 11.63
CA ARG A 175 -10.14 -0.97 11.63
C ARG A 175 -8.91 -1.23 10.77
N VAL A 176 -8.13 -2.23 11.18
CA VAL A 176 -7.02 -2.79 10.41
C VAL A 176 -7.20 -4.30 10.25
N LYS A 177 -7.19 -4.79 9.02
CA LYS A 177 -7.18 -6.23 8.71
C LYS A 177 -5.90 -6.61 7.97
N LYS A 178 -5.16 -7.56 8.55
CA LYS A 178 -3.90 -8.09 7.99
C LYS A 178 -4.14 -9.48 7.41
N SER A 179 -3.79 -9.69 6.15
CA SER A 179 -3.87 -11.00 5.47
C SER A 179 -2.81 -11.10 4.39
N GLY A 180 -1.92 -12.10 4.51
CA GLY A 180 -0.77 -12.23 3.62
C GLY A 180 0.06 -10.94 3.60
N ARG A 181 0.25 -10.38 2.40
CA ARG A 181 0.96 -9.10 2.19
C ARG A 181 0.07 -7.87 2.44
N PHE A 182 -1.25 -8.02 2.49
CA PHE A 182 -2.18 -6.89 2.53
C PHE A 182 -2.49 -6.45 3.96
N HIS A 183 -2.33 -5.16 4.20
CA HIS A 183 -2.77 -4.50 5.43
C HIS A 183 -3.88 -3.52 5.06
N PHE A 184 -5.13 -3.93 5.20
CA PHE A 184 -6.29 -3.09 4.88
C PHE A 184 -6.63 -2.18 6.06
N TYR A 185 -6.65 -0.87 5.83
CA TYR A 185 -7.11 0.17 6.73
C TYR A 185 -8.49 0.61 6.24
N HIS A 186 -9.54 0.33 7.00
CA HIS A 186 -10.92 0.45 6.53
C HIS A 186 -11.94 0.74 7.64
N GLU A 187 -13.12 1.19 7.24
CA GLU A 187 -14.29 1.28 8.12
C GLU A 187 -15.05 -0.06 8.19
N PRO A 188 -15.87 -0.32 9.22
CA PRO A 188 -16.56 -1.60 9.41
C PRO A 188 -17.43 -2.00 8.21
N GLU A 189 -18.00 -1.04 7.49
CA GLU A 189 -18.83 -1.25 6.30
C GLU A 189 -18.09 -1.92 5.14
N HIS A 190 -16.75 -1.84 5.07
CA HIS A 190 -15.96 -2.47 4.02
C HIS A 190 -15.48 -3.88 4.39
N GLU A 191 -15.66 -4.31 5.64
CA GLU A 191 -15.08 -5.56 6.13
C GLU A 191 -15.62 -6.80 5.39
N ALA A 192 -16.92 -6.84 5.11
CA ALA A 192 -17.53 -7.95 4.38
C ALA A 192 -16.92 -8.11 2.98
N TRP A 193 -16.67 -6.98 2.30
CA TRP A 193 -16.03 -6.95 0.99
C TRP A 193 -14.57 -7.41 1.05
N ILE A 194 -13.80 -6.94 2.04
CA ILE A 194 -12.37 -7.31 2.20
C ILE A 194 -12.24 -8.82 2.43
N ASP A 195 -13.12 -9.38 3.25
CA ASP A 195 -13.13 -10.82 3.55
C ASP A 195 -13.43 -11.63 2.29
N ALA A 196 -14.45 -11.22 1.54
CA ALA A 196 -14.78 -11.85 0.26
C ALA A 196 -13.65 -11.71 -0.77
N PHE A 197 -12.94 -10.58 -0.78
CA PHE A 197 -11.78 -10.39 -1.64
C PHE A 197 -10.68 -11.40 -1.34
N LEU A 198 -10.33 -11.54 -0.07
CA LEU A 198 -9.27 -12.43 0.39
C LEU A 198 -9.64 -13.91 0.24
N GLU A 199 -10.91 -14.27 0.40
CA GLU A 199 -11.41 -15.65 0.26
C GLU A 199 -11.70 -16.01 -1.21
N GLY A 200 -11.72 -15.04 -2.11
CA GLY A 200 -12.12 -15.24 -3.50
C GLY A 200 -11.03 -15.87 -4.39
N ASN A 201 -11.38 -16.90 -5.16
CA ASN A 201 -10.54 -17.46 -6.26
C ASN A 201 -9.96 -16.44 -7.26
N ALA A 202 -10.49 -15.22 -7.37
CA ALA A 202 -9.88 -14.19 -8.22
C ALA A 202 -8.55 -13.72 -7.63
N TYR A 203 -8.49 -13.55 -6.31
CA TYR A 203 -7.29 -13.16 -5.57
C TYR A 203 -6.21 -14.23 -5.72
N SER A 204 -6.54 -15.50 -5.47
CA SER A 204 -5.58 -16.60 -5.61
C SER A 204 -5.03 -16.73 -7.03
N ARG A 205 -5.90 -16.64 -8.05
CA ARG A 205 -5.46 -16.68 -9.47
C ARG A 205 -4.56 -15.50 -9.83
N PHE A 206 -4.83 -14.32 -9.27
CA PHE A 206 -3.99 -13.16 -9.50
C PHE A 206 -2.62 -13.33 -8.85
N GLU A 207 -2.55 -13.78 -7.60
CA GLU A 207 -1.28 -14.13 -6.92
C GLU A 207 -0.48 -15.17 -7.73
N ASP A 208 -1.12 -16.25 -8.18
CA ASP A 208 -0.50 -17.29 -9.00
C ASP A 208 0.07 -16.71 -10.32
N TYR A 209 -0.68 -15.81 -10.95
CA TYR A 209 -0.24 -15.12 -12.17
C TYR A 209 1.01 -14.28 -11.91
N ILE A 210 1.02 -13.49 -10.83
CA ILE A 210 2.15 -12.65 -10.42
C ILE A 210 3.40 -13.49 -10.15
N GLU A 211 3.25 -14.61 -9.44
CA GLU A 211 4.35 -15.54 -9.15
C GLU A 211 4.90 -16.19 -10.43
N LYS A 212 4.01 -16.75 -11.28
CA LYS A 212 4.38 -17.43 -12.52
C LYS A 212 5.08 -16.51 -13.52
N THR A 213 4.62 -15.28 -13.64
CA THR A 213 5.19 -14.28 -14.56
C THR A 213 6.49 -13.67 -14.04
N GLY A 214 6.69 -13.67 -12.72
CA GLY A 214 7.92 -13.22 -12.08
C GLY A 214 7.94 -11.74 -11.71
N TYR A 215 6.77 -11.12 -11.49
CA TYR A 215 6.72 -9.74 -11.00
C TYR A 215 7.37 -9.62 -9.62
N THR A 216 8.16 -8.57 -9.42
CA THR A 216 8.68 -8.25 -8.09
C THR A 216 7.56 -7.63 -7.25
N THR A 217 7.33 -8.21 -6.07
CA THR A 217 6.27 -7.78 -5.17
C THR A 217 6.82 -7.27 -3.85
N SER A 218 6.16 -6.26 -3.28
CA SER A 218 6.42 -5.89 -1.89
C SER A 218 5.89 -6.97 -0.96
N LYS A 219 6.62 -7.28 0.11
CA LYS A 219 6.19 -8.19 1.17
C LYS A 219 5.03 -7.64 2.00
N GLN A 220 4.83 -6.32 1.98
CA GLN A 220 3.70 -5.66 2.63
C GLN A 220 3.14 -4.55 1.74
N ILE A 221 1.83 -4.50 1.62
CA ILE A 221 1.06 -3.55 0.83
C ILE A 221 -0.03 -2.98 1.73
N PRO A 222 0.15 -1.76 2.28
CA PRO A 222 -0.94 -1.08 2.96
C PRO A 222 -1.98 -0.65 1.94
N VAL A 223 -3.26 -0.91 2.24
CA VAL A 223 -4.41 -0.55 1.42
C VAL A 223 -5.34 0.32 2.26
N VAL A 224 -5.52 1.58 1.89
CA VAL A 224 -6.29 2.55 2.69
C VAL A 224 -7.59 2.92 2.00
N PHE A 225 -8.71 2.66 2.66
CA PHE A 225 -10.04 3.13 2.23
C PHE A 225 -10.41 4.40 2.99
N PHE A 226 -10.38 5.54 2.30
CA PHE A 226 -10.74 6.82 2.89
C PHE A 226 -12.26 6.98 2.95
N LYS A 227 -12.79 7.37 4.11
CA LYS A 227 -14.24 7.60 4.32
C LYS A 227 -14.89 8.57 3.32
N ASN A 228 -14.16 9.57 2.83
CA ASN A 228 -14.67 10.52 1.85
C ASN A 228 -13.55 11.13 0.99
N ALA A 229 -13.96 11.92 0.00
CA ALA A 229 -13.09 12.49 -1.03
C ALA A 229 -11.97 13.38 -0.53
N SER A 230 -12.24 14.18 0.51
CA SER A 230 -11.33 15.24 0.91
C SER A 230 -10.02 14.69 1.49
N PRO A 231 -10.04 13.76 2.47
CA PRO A 231 -8.85 13.04 2.91
C PRO A 231 -8.12 12.32 1.77
N PHE A 232 -8.84 11.61 0.88
CA PHE A 232 -8.20 10.93 -0.25
C PHE A 232 -7.40 11.90 -1.15
N ARG A 233 -8.03 13.00 -1.60
CA ARG A 233 -7.37 14.02 -2.44
C ARG A 233 -6.17 14.66 -1.76
N ASN A 234 -6.30 14.94 -0.46
CA ASN A 234 -5.22 15.47 0.35
C ASN A 234 -4.04 14.48 0.43
N PHE A 235 -4.34 13.20 0.62
CA PHE A 235 -3.33 12.13 0.73
C PHE A 235 -2.54 11.92 -0.55
N ILE A 236 -3.23 11.87 -1.70
CA ILE A 236 -2.55 11.69 -3.00
C ILE A 236 -2.00 13.01 -3.56
N ASN A 237 -2.25 14.14 -2.89
CA ASN A 237 -1.85 15.48 -3.29
C ASN A 237 -2.28 15.86 -4.72
N LEU A 238 -3.47 15.41 -5.16
CA LEU A 238 -4.03 15.72 -6.47
C LEU A 238 -5.33 16.50 -6.31
N GLN A 239 -5.26 17.80 -6.62
CA GLN A 239 -6.44 18.65 -6.68
C GLN A 239 -7.39 18.14 -7.78
N ASN A 240 -8.68 18.08 -7.48
CA ASN A 240 -9.74 17.62 -8.39
C ASN A 240 -9.67 16.14 -8.82
N ALA A 241 -8.87 15.30 -8.16
CA ALA A 241 -8.93 13.86 -8.40
C ALA A 241 -10.35 13.33 -8.12
N ASP A 242 -10.89 12.60 -9.09
CA ASP A 242 -12.18 11.95 -8.98
C ASP A 242 -12.12 10.84 -7.93
N CYS A 243 -13.21 10.68 -7.19
CA CYS A 243 -13.37 9.67 -6.16
C CYS A 243 -13.76 8.29 -6.70
N ALA A 244 -14.02 8.18 -8.00
CA ALA A 244 -14.25 6.90 -8.64
C ALA A 244 -12.97 6.05 -8.77
N GLY A 245 -11.78 6.65 -8.63
CA GLY A 245 -10.48 6.00 -8.80
C GLY A 245 -9.78 5.60 -7.50
N GLY A 246 -8.78 4.73 -7.63
CA GLY A 246 -7.79 4.44 -6.61
C GLY A 246 -6.45 5.10 -6.94
N ARG A 247 -5.43 4.85 -6.11
CA ARG A 247 -4.05 5.20 -6.40
C ARG A 247 -3.09 4.15 -5.85
N GLY A 248 -2.35 3.53 -6.75
CA GLY A 248 -1.26 2.62 -6.48
C GLY A 248 0.08 3.35 -6.51
N GLY A 249 0.85 3.16 -5.45
CA GLY A 249 2.20 3.68 -5.30
C GLY A 249 3.14 2.59 -4.80
N ILE A 250 4.44 2.83 -4.89
CA ILE A 250 5.46 1.92 -4.34
C ILE A 250 5.23 1.62 -2.86
N PHE A 251 4.64 2.55 -2.11
CA PHE A 251 4.43 2.43 -0.66
C PHE A 251 3.04 1.96 -0.24
N GLY A 252 2.13 1.68 -1.18
CA GLY A 252 0.78 1.24 -0.85
C GLY A 252 -0.26 1.58 -1.90
N ILE A 253 -1.51 1.28 -1.57
CA ILE A 253 -2.69 1.53 -2.40
C ILE A 253 -3.68 2.35 -1.58
N SER A 254 -4.37 3.30 -2.21
CA SER A 254 -5.43 4.06 -1.57
C SER A 254 -6.67 4.17 -2.44
N PHE A 255 -7.84 4.26 -1.79
CA PHE A 255 -9.14 4.43 -2.43
C PHE A 255 -9.92 5.54 -1.73
N CYS A 256 -10.66 6.33 -2.50
CA CYS A 256 -11.82 7.02 -1.97
C CYS A 256 -12.92 5.98 -1.65
N SER A 257 -13.74 6.22 -0.62
CA SER A 257 -14.76 5.30 -0.10
C SER A 257 -15.49 4.50 -1.18
N LEU A 258 -15.80 3.24 -0.86
CA LEU A 258 -16.49 2.25 -1.69
C LEU A 258 -17.97 2.58 -1.97
N SER A 259 -18.28 3.81 -2.39
CA SER A 259 -19.61 4.37 -2.64
C SER A 259 -20.48 4.76 -1.43
N PRO A 260 -21.33 5.79 -1.56
CA PRO A 260 -22.45 6.02 -0.67
C PRO A 260 -23.51 4.92 -0.86
N ILE A 261 -24.14 4.50 0.24
CA ILE A 261 -25.30 3.59 0.26
C ILE A 261 -26.33 4.05 -0.77
N VAL A 262 -26.51 3.32 -1.87
CA VAL A 262 -27.61 3.55 -2.81
C VAL A 262 -28.82 2.80 -2.29
N GLY A 263 -29.92 3.52 -2.04
CA GLY A 263 -31.16 2.94 -1.49
C GLY A 263 -31.74 1.77 -2.30
N TYR A 264 -32.70 1.10 -1.65
CA TYR A 264 -33.44 -0.10 -2.07
C TYR A 264 -33.56 -0.28 -3.60
N VAL A 265 -33.16 -1.46 -4.08
CA VAL A 265 -33.43 -1.87 -5.46
C VAL A 265 -34.35 -3.08 -5.47
N GLY A 266 -35.48 -2.92 -6.16
CA GLY A 266 -36.56 -3.90 -6.21
C GLY A 266 -36.48 -4.93 -7.34
N ASN A 267 -35.49 -4.90 -8.24
CA ASN A 267 -35.37 -5.91 -9.31
C ASN A 267 -33.92 -6.13 -9.82
N GLU A 268 -33.68 -7.30 -10.44
CA GLU A 268 -32.39 -7.77 -10.97
C GLU A 268 -31.81 -6.85 -12.08
N LYS A 269 -32.65 -6.19 -12.87
CA LYS A 269 -32.23 -5.34 -13.98
C LYS A 269 -31.54 -4.07 -13.48
N ASP A 270 -32.13 -3.42 -12.49
CA ASP A 270 -31.61 -2.20 -11.88
C ASP A 270 -30.29 -2.48 -11.13
N VAL A 271 -30.19 -3.65 -10.46
CA VAL A 271 -28.93 -4.13 -9.86
C VAL A 271 -27.86 -4.36 -10.93
N ARG A 272 -28.22 -4.99 -12.06
CA ARG A 272 -27.27 -5.23 -13.17
C ARG A 272 -26.80 -3.91 -13.78
N GLU A 273 -27.68 -2.95 -14.03
CA GLU A 273 -27.31 -1.64 -14.62
C GLU A 273 -26.39 -0.83 -13.70
N LYS A 274 -26.64 -0.81 -12.39
CA LYS A 274 -25.76 -0.13 -11.42
C LYS A 274 -24.46 -0.92 -11.13
N SER A 275 -24.49 -2.26 -11.14
CA SER A 275 -23.28 -3.10 -11.01
C SER A 275 -22.26 -2.93 -12.14
N LYS A 276 -22.68 -2.38 -13.29
CA LYS A 276 -21.77 -2.02 -14.39
C LYS A 276 -20.93 -0.80 -14.05
N ALA A 277 -21.38 0.02 -13.09
CA ALA A 277 -20.70 1.23 -12.64
C ALA A 277 -19.79 1.00 -11.42
N VAL A 278 -19.68 -0.22 -10.90
CA VAL A 278 -18.90 -0.47 -9.68
C VAL A 278 -17.48 -0.92 -10.01
N HIS A 279 -16.54 -0.08 -9.58
CA HIS A 279 -15.13 -0.05 -9.95
C HIS A 279 -14.20 -0.88 -9.03
N HIS A 280 -14.60 -1.21 -7.79
CA HIS A 280 -13.60 -1.38 -6.72
C HIS A 280 -12.71 -2.63 -6.77
N THR A 281 -13.22 -3.80 -7.16
CA THR A 281 -12.42 -5.03 -7.26
C THR A 281 -11.40 -4.94 -8.37
N HIS A 282 -11.87 -4.57 -9.57
CA HIS A 282 -11.04 -4.22 -10.70
C HIS A 282 -10.00 -3.18 -10.30
N MET A 283 -10.44 -2.08 -9.67
CA MET A 283 -9.56 -1.00 -9.27
C MET A 283 -8.51 -1.47 -8.27
N LEU A 284 -8.82 -2.39 -7.36
CA LEU A 284 -7.78 -2.96 -6.48
C LEU A 284 -6.70 -3.69 -7.27
N TYR A 285 -7.06 -4.50 -8.26
CA TYR A 285 -6.07 -5.15 -9.13
C TYR A 285 -5.35 -4.17 -10.05
N HIS A 286 -6.03 -3.14 -10.55
CA HIS A 286 -5.45 -2.06 -11.36
C HIS A 286 -4.39 -1.29 -10.56
N GLU A 287 -4.75 -0.81 -9.38
CA GLU A 287 -3.82 -0.07 -8.51
C GLU A 287 -2.71 -0.97 -7.95
N TRP A 288 -2.99 -2.26 -7.74
CA TRP A 288 -1.93 -3.22 -7.46
C TRP A 288 -0.99 -3.37 -8.66
N GLY A 289 -1.49 -3.30 -9.89
CA GLY A 289 -0.69 -3.17 -11.09
C GLY A 289 0.28 -2.00 -11.03
N HIS A 290 -0.18 -0.80 -10.64
CA HIS A 290 0.70 0.36 -10.41
C HIS A 290 1.72 0.16 -9.28
N HIS A 291 1.32 -0.52 -8.20
CA HIS A 291 2.26 -0.86 -7.14
C HIS A 291 3.38 -1.80 -7.65
N LEU A 292 3.02 -2.86 -8.38
CA LEU A 292 3.97 -3.81 -8.98
C LEU A 292 4.91 -3.12 -9.98
N GLN A 293 4.36 -2.24 -10.82
CA GLN A 293 5.11 -1.42 -11.76
C GLN A 293 6.21 -0.61 -11.06
N GLN A 294 5.86 0.09 -9.98
CA GLN A 294 6.80 0.95 -9.26
C GLN A 294 7.82 0.14 -8.44
N VAL A 295 7.42 -0.95 -7.79
CA VAL A 295 8.34 -1.86 -7.09
C VAL A 295 9.35 -2.47 -8.06
N GLN A 296 8.89 -2.94 -9.23
CA GLN A 296 9.77 -3.49 -10.27
C GLN A 296 10.80 -2.45 -10.73
N CYS A 297 10.37 -1.23 -11.07
CA CYS A 297 11.30 -0.18 -11.48
C CYS A 297 12.27 0.20 -10.37
N ALA A 298 11.81 0.34 -9.13
CA ALA A 298 12.66 0.71 -7.99
C ALA A 298 13.78 -0.31 -7.76
N ILE A 299 13.45 -1.61 -7.86
CA ILE A 299 14.42 -2.70 -7.71
C ILE A 299 15.43 -2.72 -8.86
N LEU A 300 14.97 -2.62 -10.12
CA LEU A 300 15.86 -2.63 -11.28
C LEU A 300 16.82 -1.43 -11.29
N ARG A 301 16.37 -0.28 -10.81
CA ARG A 301 17.10 0.99 -10.90
C ARG A 301 17.94 1.32 -9.65
N ARG A 302 17.85 0.55 -8.57
CA ARG A 302 18.47 0.85 -7.25
C ARG A 302 19.90 1.39 -7.34
N ASP A 303 20.75 0.72 -8.12
CA ASP A 303 22.19 1.04 -8.22
C ASP A 303 22.55 1.75 -9.54
N GLN A 304 21.54 2.16 -10.31
CA GLN A 304 21.71 2.76 -11.62
C GLN A 304 21.41 4.26 -11.57
N LYS A 305 22.38 5.08 -11.98
CA LYS A 305 22.19 6.53 -12.16
C LYS A 305 21.48 6.80 -13.49
N LEU A 306 20.23 6.37 -13.59
CA LEU A 306 19.39 6.59 -14.77
C LEU A 306 18.54 7.86 -14.60
N PRO A 307 18.32 8.65 -15.67
CA PRO A 307 17.41 9.79 -15.64
C PRO A 307 15.99 9.36 -15.31
N GLU A 308 15.19 10.25 -14.74
CA GLU A 308 13.79 9.98 -14.44
C GLU A 308 13.04 9.52 -15.70
N GLN A 309 12.30 8.41 -15.58
CA GLN A 309 11.57 7.84 -16.70
C GLN A 309 10.19 8.47 -16.78
N GLN A 310 9.84 9.00 -17.95
CA GLN A 310 8.48 9.43 -18.25
C GLN A 310 7.81 8.35 -19.09
N PHE A 311 6.74 7.78 -18.55
CA PHE A 311 5.89 6.82 -19.25
C PHE A 311 4.72 7.53 -19.91
N SER A 312 4.36 7.10 -21.11
CA SER A 312 3.14 7.59 -21.74
C SER A 312 1.90 7.09 -20.97
N ALA A 313 0.81 7.85 -20.99
CA ALA A 313 -0.38 7.51 -20.21
C ALA A 313 -0.99 6.15 -20.63
N TRP A 314 -1.07 5.88 -21.93
CA TRP A 314 -1.58 4.59 -22.43
C TRP A 314 -0.70 3.41 -22.01
N PHE A 315 0.60 3.64 -21.85
CA PHE A 315 1.54 2.61 -21.43
C PHE A 315 1.41 2.30 -19.93
N ASN A 316 1.45 3.35 -19.10
CA ASN A 316 1.34 3.23 -17.65
C ASN A 316 -0.03 2.68 -17.22
N GLU A 317 -1.11 3.36 -17.64
CA GLU A 317 -2.48 2.98 -17.29
C GLU A 317 -2.91 1.71 -18.02
N GLY A 318 -2.52 1.52 -19.27
CA GLY A 318 -2.89 0.34 -20.04
C GLY A 318 -2.34 -0.96 -19.48
N MET A 319 -1.10 -0.96 -18.99
CA MET A 319 -0.54 -2.15 -18.34
C MET A 319 -1.24 -2.43 -17.00
N ALA A 320 -1.51 -1.39 -16.20
CA ALA A 320 -2.25 -1.53 -14.96
C ALA A 320 -3.68 -2.06 -15.21
N GLU A 321 -4.33 -1.58 -16.26
CA GLU A 321 -5.66 -2.02 -16.69
C GLU A 321 -5.64 -3.48 -17.14
N TYR A 322 -4.63 -3.88 -17.91
CA TYR A 322 -4.43 -5.29 -18.28
C TYR A 322 -4.22 -6.19 -17.05
N LEU A 323 -3.43 -5.78 -16.07
CA LEU A 323 -3.31 -6.51 -14.81
C LEU A 323 -4.67 -6.56 -14.09
N GLY A 324 -5.41 -5.46 -14.09
CA GLY A 324 -6.81 -5.40 -13.67
C GLY A 324 -7.64 -6.52 -14.29
N TYR A 325 -7.55 -6.74 -15.62
CA TYR A 325 -8.28 -7.80 -16.33
C TYR A 325 -7.96 -9.23 -15.86
N ILE A 326 -6.76 -9.47 -15.32
CA ILE A 326 -6.39 -10.79 -14.77
C ILE A 326 -7.19 -11.08 -13.50
N GLY A 327 -7.34 -10.07 -12.64
CA GLY A 327 -8.13 -10.18 -11.42
C GLY A 327 -9.64 -10.02 -11.65
N SER A 328 -10.04 -9.53 -12.83
CA SER A 328 -11.37 -8.99 -13.12
C SER A 328 -11.88 -9.43 -14.52
N SER A 329 -12.47 -10.62 -14.61
CA SER A 329 -12.93 -11.16 -15.90
C SER A 329 -14.16 -10.44 -16.47
N LYS A 330 -15.00 -9.83 -15.64
CA LYS A 330 -16.14 -9.01 -16.08
C LYS A 330 -15.63 -7.71 -16.70
N LYS A 331 -14.67 -7.04 -16.05
CA LYS A 331 -14.08 -5.82 -16.60
C LYS A 331 -13.41 -6.09 -17.94
N ARG A 332 -12.65 -7.19 -18.02
CA ARG A 332 -12.05 -7.66 -19.29
C ARG A 332 -13.07 -7.80 -20.42
N GLY A 333 -14.23 -8.39 -20.13
CA GLY A 333 -15.34 -8.55 -21.11
C GLY A 333 -16.01 -7.22 -21.46
N ASN A 334 -16.38 -6.44 -20.45
CA ASN A 334 -17.02 -5.13 -20.60
C ASN A 334 -16.17 -4.18 -21.44
N ASP A 335 -14.88 -4.10 -21.18
CA ASP A 335 -13.97 -3.23 -21.95
C ASP A 335 -13.81 -3.73 -23.38
N ARG A 336 -13.86 -5.04 -23.62
CA ARG A 336 -13.85 -5.55 -24.99
C ARG A 336 -15.13 -5.20 -25.75
N ILE A 337 -16.29 -5.25 -25.09
CA ILE A 337 -17.56 -4.78 -25.65
C ILE A 337 -17.49 -3.28 -25.92
N LEU A 338 -17.04 -2.49 -24.95
CA LEU A 338 -16.92 -1.04 -25.08
C LEU A 338 -15.97 -0.65 -26.22
N PHE A 339 -14.85 -1.34 -26.36
CA PHE A 339 -13.94 -1.17 -27.49
C PHE A 339 -14.66 -1.44 -28.81
N PHE A 340 -15.40 -2.55 -28.88
CA PHE A 340 -16.15 -2.94 -30.07
C PHE A 340 -17.22 -1.90 -30.44
N GLU A 341 -18.00 -1.43 -29.47
CA GLU A 341 -19.06 -0.44 -29.67
C GLU A 341 -18.52 0.95 -30.06
N LYS A 342 -17.39 1.36 -29.47
CA LYS A 342 -16.80 2.68 -29.69
C LYS A 342 -16.00 2.79 -30.99
N TYR A 343 -15.37 1.69 -31.42
CA TYR A 343 -14.43 1.70 -32.53
C TYR A 343 -14.84 0.79 -33.68
N VAL A 344 -15.19 -0.47 -33.40
CA VAL A 344 -15.44 -1.46 -34.45
C VAL A 344 -16.78 -1.23 -35.15
N LEU A 345 -17.88 -1.09 -34.40
CA LEU A 345 -19.21 -0.84 -34.97
C LEU A 345 -19.26 0.44 -35.81
N PRO A 346 -18.68 1.59 -35.38
CA PRO A 346 -18.69 2.81 -36.17
C PRO A 346 -17.64 2.83 -37.29
N GLY A 347 -16.79 1.80 -37.40
CA GLY A 347 -15.69 1.76 -38.37
C GLY A 347 -14.58 2.80 -38.09
N LYS A 348 -14.41 3.22 -36.83
CA LYS A 348 -13.45 4.24 -36.41
C LYS A 348 -12.15 3.58 -35.94
N GLU A 349 -11.06 3.81 -36.66
CA GLU A 349 -9.73 3.32 -36.22
C GLU A 349 -9.27 4.03 -34.93
N PRO A 350 -8.89 3.28 -33.88
CA PRO A 350 -8.46 3.85 -32.60
C PRO A 350 -7.00 4.34 -32.64
N GLN A 351 -6.64 5.29 -31.76
CA GLN A 351 -5.29 5.85 -31.64
C GLN A 351 -4.83 5.94 -30.18
N LEU A 352 -3.76 5.22 -29.80
CA LEU A 352 -3.26 5.11 -28.43
C LEU A 352 -3.00 6.46 -27.74
N THR A 353 -2.37 7.40 -28.44
CA THR A 353 -1.86 8.65 -27.85
C THR A 353 -2.87 9.79 -27.76
N LYS A 354 -4.07 9.64 -28.35
CA LYS A 354 -5.08 10.70 -28.41
C LYS A 354 -6.39 10.35 -27.72
N GLU A 355 -6.54 9.11 -27.29
CA GLU A 355 -7.81 8.58 -26.83
C GLU A 355 -7.64 7.91 -25.46
N ASP A 356 -8.62 7.11 -25.06
CA ASP A 356 -8.73 6.51 -23.74
C ASP A 356 -7.52 5.59 -23.43
N PRO A 357 -6.62 5.99 -22.51
CA PRO A 357 -5.39 5.25 -22.24
C PRO A 357 -5.65 3.91 -21.53
N TYR A 358 -6.74 3.82 -20.77
CA TYR A 358 -7.13 2.60 -20.05
C TYR A 358 -7.66 1.57 -21.04
N LEU A 359 -8.70 1.94 -21.81
CA LEU A 359 -9.36 1.03 -22.74
C LEU A 359 -8.42 0.56 -23.85
N LEU A 360 -7.72 1.48 -24.53
CA LEU A 360 -6.87 1.12 -25.65
C LEU A 360 -5.55 0.47 -25.21
N GLY A 361 -4.96 0.98 -24.12
CA GLY A 361 -3.74 0.43 -23.55
C GLY A 361 -3.96 -0.98 -22.99
N GLY A 362 -5.04 -1.19 -22.22
CA GLY A 362 -5.42 -2.49 -21.67
C GLY A 362 -5.61 -3.56 -22.75
N GLN A 363 -6.34 -3.24 -23.83
CA GLN A 363 -6.49 -4.17 -24.96
C GLN A 363 -5.16 -4.44 -25.70
N THR A 364 -4.28 -3.44 -25.77
CA THR A 364 -2.95 -3.59 -26.39
C THR A 364 -2.06 -4.53 -25.59
N PHE A 365 -1.97 -4.37 -24.28
CA PHE A 365 -1.20 -5.27 -23.41
C PHE A 365 -1.81 -6.67 -23.32
N ARG A 366 -3.14 -6.77 -23.37
CA ARG A 366 -3.81 -8.06 -23.48
C ARG A 366 -3.40 -8.80 -24.76
N TYR A 367 -3.39 -8.09 -25.90
CA TYR A 367 -2.91 -8.68 -27.15
C TYR A 367 -1.45 -9.14 -27.06
N ILE A 368 -0.60 -8.36 -26.38
CA ILE A 368 0.79 -8.76 -26.11
C ILE A 368 0.84 -10.10 -25.37
N ALA A 369 0.10 -10.20 -24.26
CA ALA A 369 0.10 -11.41 -23.45
C ALA A 369 -0.42 -12.64 -24.22
N GLU A 370 -1.48 -12.46 -25.02
CA GLU A 370 -2.12 -13.52 -25.80
C GLU A 370 -1.23 -14.03 -26.95
N ASN A 371 -0.45 -13.16 -27.58
CA ASN A 371 0.31 -13.50 -28.81
C ASN A 371 1.81 -13.69 -28.58
N TYR A 372 2.38 -13.07 -27.55
CA TYR A 372 3.82 -13.10 -27.26
C TYR A 372 4.12 -13.62 -25.84
N GLY A 373 3.08 -13.95 -25.06
CA GLY A 373 3.17 -14.54 -23.73
C GLY A 373 3.10 -13.51 -22.60
N GLU A 374 2.62 -13.96 -21.44
CA GLU A 374 2.41 -13.10 -20.25
C GLU A 374 3.72 -12.44 -19.77
N LYS A 375 4.86 -13.15 -19.89
CA LYS A 375 6.19 -12.60 -19.53
C LYS A 375 6.63 -11.43 -20.41
N ALA A 376 6.17 -11.37 -21.66
CA ALA A 376 6.51 -10.27 -22.55
C ALA A 376 6.00 -8.91 -22.02
N VAL A 377 4.87 -8.91 -21.30
CA VAL A 377 4.35 -7.68 -20.65
C VAL A 377 5.33 -7.19 -19.57
N LEU A 378 5.82 -8.10 -18.71
CA LEU A 378 6.80 -7.77 -17.68
C LEU A 378 8.14 -7.33 -18.28
N ASP A 379 8.59 -7.99 -19.35
CA ASP A 379 9.84 -7.65 -20.05
C ASP A 379 9.76 -6.25 -20.66
N ILE A 380 8.61 -5.90 -21.27
CA ILE A 380 8.37 -4.57 -21.82
C ILE A 380 8.49 -3.52 -20.72
N TRP A 381 7.81 -3.74 -19.58
CA TRP A 381 7.87 -2.82 -18.45
C TRP A 381 9.29 -2.69 -17.90
N SER A 382 9.97 -3.82 -17.68
CA SER A 382 11.32 -3.87 -17.10
C SER A 382 12.35 -3.15 -17.96
N LYS A 383 12.31 -3.32 -19.29
CA LYS A 383 13.19 -2.58 -20.20
C LYS A 383 12.90 -1.08 -20.22
N SER A 384 11.61 -0.71 -20.11
CA SER A 384 11.22 0.69 -20.02
C SER A 384 11.70 1.33 -18.71
N CYS A 385 11.63 0.61 -17.58
CA CYS A 385 12.25 1.04 -16.33
C CYS A 385 13.76 1.30 -16.47
N LEU A 386 14.46 0.62 -17.37
CA LEU A 386 15.90 0.78 -17.62
C LEU A 386 16.22 1.89 -18.62
N GLY A 387 15.23 2.64 -19.10
CA GLY A 387 15.42 3.79 -19.98
C GLY A 387 15.24 3.51 -21.46
N GLU A 388 14.91 2.28 -21.86
CA GLU A 388 14.59 1.99 -23.25
C GLU A 388 13.23 2.61 -23.63
N LYS A 389 13.14 3.21 -24.82
CA LYS A 389 11.92 3.86 -25.29
C LYS A 389 10.85 2.83 -25.64
N GLU A 390 9.61 3.08 -25.24
CA GLU A 390 8.44 2.21 -25.47
C GLU A 390 8.41 1.66 -26.91
N ASP A 391 8.39 2.53 -27.93
CA ASP A 391 8.36 2.13 -29.34
C ASP A 391 9.49 1.16 -29.75
N VAL A 392 10.69 1.36 -29.20
CA VAL A 392 11.85 0.52 -29.51
C VAL A 392 11.67 -0.86 -28.89
N ILE A 393 11.24 -0.92 -27.63
CA ILE A 393 10.97 -2.17 -26.92
C ILE A 393 9.91 -2.98 -27.66
N PHE A 394 8.77 -2.36 -28.01
CA PHE A 394 7.69 -3.05 -28.71
C PHE A 394 8.13 -3.58 -30.07
N ARG A 395 8.88 -2.79 -30.86
CA ARG A 395 9.41 -3.26 -32.15
C ARG A 395 10.40 -4.40 -31.98
N ASN A 396 11.28 -4.33 -30.99
CA ASN A 396 12.26 -5.39 -30.71
C ASN A 396 11.60 -6.70 -30.29
N LEU A 397 10.55 -6.61 -29.46
CA LEU A 397 9.85 -7.80 -28.95
C LEU A 397 8.88 -8.40 -29.96
N THR A 398 8.14 -7.56 -30.69
CA THR A 398 6.96 -7.98 -31.48
C THR A 398 7.10 -7.77 -32.97
N SER A 399 8.18 -7.13 -33.44
CA SER A 399 8.32 -6.61 -34.81
C SER A 399 7.24 -5.58 -35.22
N LYS A 400 6.45 -5.06 -34.27
CA LYS A 400 5.36 -4.10 -34.49
C LYS A 400 5.50 -2.91 -33.54
N SER A 401 5.06 -1.73 -33.98
CA SER A 401 4.85 -0.59 -33.08
C SER A 401 3.60 -0.79 -32.22
N PRO A 402 3.45 -0.06 -31.10
CA PRO A 402 2.22 -0.05 -30.31
C PRO A 402 0.95 0.20 -31.14
N GLU A 403 0.96 1.18 -32.06
CA GLU A 403 -0.18 1.45 -32.94
C GLU A 403 -0.47 0.31 -33.91
N GLN A 404 0.56 -0.36 -34.42
CA GLN A 404 0.38 -1.53 -35.29
C GLN A 404 -0.24 -2.70 -34.53
N ILE A 405 0.06 -2.85 -33.24
CA ILE A 405 -0.57 -3.83 -32.36
C ILE A 405 -2.03 -3.48 -32.13
N LEU A 406 -2.33 -2.22 -31.75
CA LEU A 406 -3.71 -1.77 -31.56
C LEU A 406 -4.55 -1.94 -32.84
N LYS A 407 -3.97 -1.67 -34.02
CA LYS A 407 -4.63 -1.93 -35.31
C LYS A 407 -4.89 -3.42 -35.55
N ALA A 408 -4.00 -4.31 -35.07
CA ALA A 408 -4.25 -5.75 -35.12
C ALA A 408 -5.43 -6.14 -34.23
N VAL A 409 -5.52 -5.60 -33.01
CA VAL A 409 -6.70 -5.78 -32.13
C VAL A 409 -7.98 -5.34 -32.83
N TYR A 410 -7.99 -4.13 -33.40
CA TYR A 410 -9.13 -3.61 -34.15
C TYR A 410 -9.53 -4.56 -35.29
N LYS A 411 -8.57 -4.94 -36.14
CA LYS A 411 -8.80 -5.83 -37.29
C LYS A 411 -9.35 -7.20 -36.87
N ASP A 412 -8.82 -7.77 -35.80
CA ASP A 412 -9.25 -9.07 -35.28
C ASP A 412 -10.69 -9.04 -34.78
N LEU A 413 -11.15 -7.89 -34.27
CA LEU A 413 -12.53 -7.69 -33.83
C LEU A 413 -13.46 -7.28 -34.99
N SER A 414 -12.97 -6.56 -36.00
CA SER A 414 -13.76 -6.14 -37.17
C SER A 414 -14.30 -7.30 -38.01
N LYS A 415 -13.86 -8.54 -37.78
CA LYS A 415 -14.45 -9.73 -38.41
C LYS A 415 -15.89 -10.01 -37.96
N TYR A 416 -16.32 -9.46 -36.83
CA TYR A 416 -17.67 -9.64 -36.29
C TYR A 416 -18.59 -8.49 -36.70
N LYS A 417 -19.82 -8.81 -37.12
CA LYS A 417 -20.84 -7.82 -37.53
C LYS A 417 -21.71 -7.30 -36.38
N LYS A 418 -21.70 -8.01 -35.25
CA LYS A 418 -22.37 -7.66 -33.99
C LYS A 418 -21.48 -8.06 -32.83
N VAL A 419 -21.76 -7.54 -31.62
CA VAL A 419 -21.08 -7.98 -30.40
C VAL A 419 -21.22 -9.50 -30.28
N PRO A 420 -20.11 -10.26 -30.23
CA PRO A 420 -20.18 -11.71 -30.14
C PRO A 420 -20.74 -12.17 -28.79
N GLU A 421 -21.68 -13.10 -28.80
CA GLU A 421 -22.23 -13.75 -27.60
C GLU A 421 -21.29 -14.87 -27.10
N MET A 422 -19.99 -14.59 -26.97
CA MET A 422 -18.97 -15.54 -26.49
C MET A 422 -18.57 -15.22 -25.06
N ALA A 423 -18.19 -16.24 -24.27
CA ALA A 423 -17.71 -16.06 -22.89
C ALA A 423 -16.54 -15.05 -22.77
N GLU A 424 -15.73 -14.93 -23.84
CA GLU A 424 -14.63 -13.97 -23.95
C GLU A 424 -15.07 -12.49 -24.00
N PHE A 425 -16.29 -12.21 -24.48
CA PHE A 425 -16.91 -10.88 -24.54
C PHE A 425 -17.89 -10.65 -23.40
N MET A 426 -18.59 -11.70 -22.96
CA MET A 426 -19.50 -11.61 -21.81
C MET A 426 -18.75 -11.57 -20.47
N GLY A 427 -17.43 -11.82 -20.51
CA GLY A 427 -16.66 -12.24 -19.35
C GLY A 427 -17.08 -13.64 -18.93
N ASP A 428 -16.19 -14.42 -18.32
CA ASP A 428 -16.73 -15.35 -17.34
C ASP A 428 -17.51 -14.50 -16.35
N THR A 429 -18.71 -14.94 -15.98
CA THR A 429 -19.49 -14.38 -14.88
C THR A 429 -18.83 -14.71 -13.53
N LEU A 430 -17.51 -14.56 -13.49
CA LEU A 430 -16.62 -14.64 -12.36
C LEU A 430 -16.29 -13.20 -11.96
N LYS A 431 -16.77 -12.87 -10.75
CA LYS A 431 -16.10 -12.06 -9.73
C LYS A 431 -15.71 -10.64 -10.10
N ASP A 432 -16.70 -9.79 -10.39
CA ASP A 432 -16.51 -8.34 -10.30
C ASP A 432 -17.73 -7.70 -9.68
N TRP A 433 -17.50 -7.31 -8.43
CA TRP A 433 -18.49 -7.08 -7.40
C TRP A 433 -19.18 -5.74 -7.59
N ALA A 434 -20.51 -5.75 -7.45
CA ALA A 434 -21.29 -4.54 -7.25
C ALA A 434 -21.16 -4.14 -5.77
N ILE A 435 -20.73 -2.91 -5.52
CA ILE A 435 -20.85 -2.23 -4.23
C ILE A 435 -21.93 -1.18 -4.42
N ASP A 436 -23.15 -1.69 -4.46
CA ASP A 436 -24.31 -0.94 -4.05
C ASP A 436 -24.90 -1.78 -2.93
N ILE A 437 -25.00 -1.20 -1.75
CA ILE A 437 -25.56 -1.87 -0.58
C ILE A 437 -27.08 -1.97 -0.78
N TYR A 438 -27.54 -3.08 -1.36
CA TYR A 438 -28.96 -3.38 -1.54
C TYR A 438 -29.54 -4.07 -0.30
N SER A 439 -30.78 -3.79 0.06
CA SER A 439 -31.42 -4.47 1.20
C SER A 439 -31.90 -5.87 0.82
N LEU A 440 -31.45 -6.91 1.53
CA LEU A 440 -32.06 -8.24 1.53
C LEU A 440 -32.97 -8.40 2.75
N ASN A 441 -34.20 -8.82 2.52
CA ASN A 441 -35.15 -9.04 3.59
C ASN A 441 -34.94 -10.40 4.23
N TYR A 442 -35.23 -10.47 5.53
CA TYR A 442 -35.34 -11.73 6.24
C TYR A 442 -36.63 -12.44 5.82
N LEU A 443 -36.57 -13.75 5.63
CA LEU A 443 -37.76 -14.59 5.53
C LEU A 443 -38.54 -14.63 6.86
N ASN A 444 -37.90 -14.24 7.97
CA ASN A 444 -38.50 -14.15 9.29
C ASN A 444 -38.00 -12.89 10.05
N GLU A 445 -38.67 -11.76 9.83
CA GLU A 445 -38.23 -10.44 10.34
C GLU A 445 -38.19 -10.36 11.87
N ASP A 446 -39.02 -11.13 12.57
CA ASP A 446 -39.15 -11.14 14.04
C ASP A 446 -38.18 -12.08 14.76
N SER A 447 -37.28 -12.77 14.05
CA SER A 447 -36.40 -13.75 14.69
C SER A 447 -35.26 -13.10 15.48
N GLU A 448 -35.25 -13.27 16.80
CA GLU A 448 -34.15 -12.78 17.64
C GLU A 448 -32.80 -13.41 17.26
N LEU A 449 -31.72 -12.65 17.47
CA LEU A 449 -30.36 -13.15 17.26
C LEU A 449 -30.05 -14.22 18.32
N PRO A 450 -29.49 -15.38 17.93
CA PRO A 450 -29.12 -16.40 18.89
C PRO A 450 -28.03 -15.91 19.85
N HIS A 451 -28.30 -15.92 21.15
CA HIS A 451 -27.27 -15.69 22.16
C HIS A 451 -26.50 -16.99 22.43
N LEU A 452 -25.17 -16.93 22.42
CA LEU A 452 -24.29 -18.10 22.55
C LEU A 452 -23.69 -18.28 23.96
N ASP A 453 -24.39 -17.83 24.99
CA ASP A 453 -23.88 -17.90 26.36
C ASP A 453 -24.12 -19.28 27.01
N ASP A 454 -25.08 -20.06 26.48
CA ASP A 454 -25.41 -21.42 26.93
C ASP A 454 -25.32 -22.44 25.78
N PRO A 455 -24.39 -23.42 25.84
CA PRO A 455 -24.30 -24.51 24.86
C PRO A 455 -25.56 -25.37 24.75
N ASN A 456 -26.47 -25.36 25.74
CA ASN A 456 -27.72 -26.10 25.70
C ASN A 456 -28.87 -25.37 24.98
N SER A 457 -28.68 -24.09 24.61
CA SER A 457 -29.73 -23.24 24.03
C SER A 457 -30.20 -23.65 22.62
N ARG A 458 -29.58 -24.67 22.02
CA ARG A 458 -29.92 -25.30 20.70
C ARG A 458 -30.55 -24.32 19.71
N PRO A 459 -29.82 -23.24 19.34
CA PRO A 459 -30.37 -22.21 18.48
C PRO A 459 -30.63 -22.74 17.07
N ASN A 460 -31.72 -22.28 16.45
CA ASN A 460 -32.01 -22.57 15.05
C ASN A 460 -31.45 -21.44 14.18
N LEU A 461 -30.23 -21.64 13.67
CA LEU A 461 -29.52 -20.62 12.90
C LEU A 461 -30.20 -20.39 11.54
N ARG A 462 -30.74 -21.45 10.92
CA ARG A 462 -31.54 -21.31 9.68
C ARG A 462 -32.69 -20.33 9.86
N LYS A 463 -33.44 -20.44 10.95
CA LYS A 463 -34.60 -19.56 11.17
C LYS A 463 -34.16 -18.13 11.46
N ALA A 464 -33.14 -17.96 12.30
CA ALA A 464 -32.68 -16.64 12.74
C ALA A 464 -32.12 -15.77 11.60
N PHE A 465 -31.52 -16.41 10.60
CA PHE A 465 -30.75 -15.73 9.57
C PHE A 465 -31.21 -16.02 8.14
N ALA A 466 -32.37 -16.67 7.96
CA ALA A 466 -32.91 -16.97 6.65
C ALA A 466 -33.20 -15.68 5.87
N LEU A 467 -32.45 -15.45 4.79
CA LEU A 467 -32.65 -14.33 3.87
C LEU A 467 -33.41 -14.78 2.61
N ASP A 468 -34.15 -13.86 2.00
CA ASP A 468 -34.75 -14.09 0.68
C ASP A 468 -33.71 -13.89 -0.44
N THR A 469 -32.84 -14.87 -0.62
CA THR A 469 -31.80 -14.86 -1.66
C THR A 469 -32.24 -15.51 -2.97
N LYS A 470 -33.35 -16.27 -2.99
CA LYS A 470 -33.71 -17.16 -4.12
C LYS A 470 -33.82 -16.46 -5.47
N SER A 471 -34.25 -15.20 -5.48
CA SER A 471 -34.40 -14.43 -6.71
C SER A 471 -33.06 -14.06 -7.36
N ILE A 472 -31.97 -14.01 -6.57
CA ILE A 472 -30.65 -13.52 -6.96
C ILE A 472 -29.52 -14.56 -6.80
N GLU A 473 -29.72 -15.61 -6.00
CA GLU A 473 -28.79 -16.71 -5.80
C GLU A 473 -28.42 -17.38 -7.14
N GLY A 474 -27.15 -17.68 -7.37
CA GLY A 474 -26.68 -18.20 -8.67
C GLY A 474 -26.59 -17.16 -9.78
N LYS A 475 -27.26 -16.00 -9.64
CA LYS A 475 -27.36 -14.96 -10.66
C LYS A 475 -26.49 -13.75 -10.35
N LEU A 476 -26.37 -13.38 -9.08
CA LEU A 476 -25.66 -12.20 -8.58
C LEU A 476 -24.70 -12.55 -7.44
N GLU A 477 -23.63 -11.77 -7.33
CA GLU A 477 -22.65 -11.79 -6.24
C GLU A 477 -22.37 -10.35 -5.85
N GLY A 478 -22.29 -10.05 -4.55
CA GLY A 478 -22.06 -8.69 -4.08
C GLY A 478 -22.40 -8.45 -2.62
N GLN A 479 -22.27 -7.18 -2.22
CA GLN A 479 -22.58 -6.72 -0.88
C GLN A 479 -24.03 -6.24 -0.77
N PHE A 480 -24.68 -6.58 0.32
CA PHE A 480 -26.06 -6.25 0.64
C PHE A 480 -26.13 -5.78 2.10
N THR A 481 -27.22 -5.15 2.51
CA THR A 481 -27.56 -4.97 3.93
C THR A 481 -28.85 -5.67 4.28
N THR A 482 -29.09 -5.90 5.56
CA THR A 482 -30.42 -6.25 6.06
C THR A 482 -31.16 -5.01 6.55
N PRO A 483 -32.48 -5.10 6.79
CA PRO A 483 -33.23 -4.10 7.56
C PRO A 483 -32.64 -3.83 8.95
N ARG A 484 -31.94 -4.81 9.54
CA ARG A 484 -31.22 -4.67 10.82
C ARG A 484 -29.85 -4.00 10.68
N LYS A 485 -29.51 -3.52 9.48
CA LYS A 485 -28.22 -2.89 9.12
C LYS A 485 -27.02 -3.82 9.21
N GLU A 486 -27.26 -5.14 9.18
CA GLU A 486 -26.17 -6.10 9.07
C GLU A 486 -25.63 -6.08 7.65
N GLN A 487 -24.32 -6.28 7.52
CA GLN A 487 -23.65 -6.35 6.23
C GLN A 487 -23.70 -7.80 5.74
N ILE A 488 -24.16 -7.99 4.51
CA ILE A 488 -24.20 -9.30 3.87
C ILE A 488 -23.25 -9.28 2.70
N TYR A 489 -22.55 -10.39 2.51
CA TYR A 489 -21.92 -10.70 1.23
C TYR A 489 -22.48 -12.00 0.68
N LEU A 490 -23.10 -11.95 -0.50
CA LEU A 490 -23.62 -13.11 -1.22
C LEU A 490 -22.63 -13.49 -2.33
N PHE A 491 -22.15 -14.72 -2.30
CA PHE A 491 -21.35 -15.33 -3.35
C PHE A 491 -22.25 -15.93 -4.43
N LYS A 492 -21.76 -16.02 -5.67
CA LYS A 492 -22.56 -16.54 -6.78
C LYS A 492 -22.89 -18.03 -6.63
N ASP A 493 -22.05 -18.79 -5.94
CA ASP A 493 -22.37 -20.17 -5.60
C ASP A 493 -23.59 -20.25 -4.66
N GLY A 494 -24.03 -19.15 -4.04
CA GLY A 494 -25.14 -19.12 -3.10
C GLY A 494 -24.70 -19.25 -1.66
N THR A 495 -23.40 -19.37 -1.41
CA THR A 495 -22.83 -19.11 -0.10
C THR A 495 -23.07 -17.65 0.26
N TYR A 496 -23.43 -17.32 1.49
CA TYR A 496 -23.47 -15.93 1.94
C TYR A 496 -23.02 -15.77 3.38
N THR A 497 -22.51 -14.60 3.70
CA THR A 497 -22.07 -14.24 5.05
C THR A 497 -22.83 -13.01 5.53
N ILE A 498 -23.46 -13.10 6.70
CA ILE A 498 -24.09 -12.00 7.43
C ILE A 498 -23.14 -11.53 8.53
N ARG A 499 -22.96 -10.21 8.70
CA ARG A 499 -22.19 -9.59 9.78
C ARG A 499 -22.99 -8.54 10.51
N GLY A 500 -23.14 -8.76 11.81
CA GLY A 500 -23.56 -7.72 12.75
C GLY A 500 -22.37 -7.11 13.48
N ALA A 501 -22.65 -6.20 14.41
CA ALA A 501 -21.63 -5.51 15.20
C ALA A 501 -20.75 -6.47 16.03
N SER A 502 -21.31 -7.59 16.50
CA SER A 502 -20.67 -8.55 17.42
C SER A 502 -20.62 -9.98 16.91
N TYR A 503 -21.02 -10.22 15.65
CA TYR A 503 -21.20 -11.59 15.16
C TYR A 503 -20.99 -11.74 13.64
N LYS A 504 -20.70 -12.97 13.21
CA LYS A 504 -20.64 -13.39 11.80
C LYS A 504 -21.40 -14.71 11.62
N ALA A 505 -22.28 -14.81 10.63
CA ALA A 505 -22.95 -16.05 10.24
C ALA A 505 -22.64 -16.36 8.77
N THR A 506 -22.09 -17.52 8.45
CA THR A 506 -21.79 -17.96 7.08
C THR A 506 -22.65 -19.16 6.72
N PHE A 507 -23.35 -19.06 5.60
CA PHE A 507 -24.25 -20.05 5.04
C PHE A 507 -23.59 -20.66 3.80
N PHE A 508 -23.38 -21.96 3.80
CA PHE A 508 -22.75 -22.69 2.69
C PHE A 508 -23.80 -23.38 1.81
N GLN A 509 -23.47 -23.59 0.54
CA GLN A 509 -24.31 -24.34 -0.42
C GLN A 509 -24.76 -25.71 0.08
N ASN A 510 -23.88 -26.42 0.78
CA ASN A 510 -24.18 -27.74 1.32
C ASN A 510 -25.17 -27.68 2.49
N GLN A 511 -25.75 -26.52 2.78
CA GLN A 511 -26.65 -26.19 3.88
C GLN A 511 -25.98 -26.10 5.25
N THR A 512 -24.66 -26.15 5.35
CA THR A 512 -23.96 -25.89 6.63
C THR A 512 -24.05 -24.40 6.98
N ILE A 513 -24.21 -24.09 8.27
CA ILE A 513 -24.16 -22.72 8.78
C ILE A 513 -23.10 -22.66 9.87
N VAL A 514 -22.21 -21.66 9.80
CA VAL A 514 -21.23 -21.38 10.85
C VAL A 514 -21.54 -20.01 11.43
N TYR A 515 -21.85 -19.96 12.72
CA TYR A 515 -22.17 -18.74 13.45
C TYR A 515 -21.12 -18.47 14.53
N LEU A 516 -20.54 -17.27 14.50
CA LEU A 516 -19.52 -16.79 15.40
C LEU A 516 -20.07 -15.61 16.20
N TYR A 517 -20.02 -15.70 17.53
CA TYR A 517 -20.46 -14.64 18.45
C TYR A 517 -19.59 -14.67 19.70
N ASP A 518 -18.98 -13.53 20.08
CA ASP A 518 -18.16 -13.36 21.29
C ASP A 518 -17.10 -14.46 21.56
N GLY A 519 -16.46 -14.97 20.50
CA GLY A 519 -15.46 -16.04 20.59
C GLY A 519 -16.03 -17.46 20.70
N HIS A 520 -17.35 -17.61 20.63
CA HIS A 520 -18.05 -18.89 20.49
C HIS A 520 -18.30 -19.16 19.01
N GLU A 521 -18.29 -20.43 18.62
CA GLU A 521 -18.61 -20.89 17.27
C GLU A 521 -19.68 -21.98 17.34
N VAL A 522 -20.75 -21.82 16.58
CA VAL A 522 -21.80 -22.83 16.41
C VAL A 522 -21.92 -23.19 14.95
N THR A 523 -21.74 -24.47 14.65
CA THR A 523 -21.97 -25.02 13.33
C THR A 523 -23.28 -25.80 13.31
N GLU A 524 -24.25 -25.37 12.50
CA GLU A 524 -25.44 -26.14 12.17
C GLU A 524 -25.21 -26.91 10.87
N TRP A 525 -25.18 -28.24 10.98
CA TRP A 525 -24.99 -29.14 9.85
C TRP A 525 -26.30 -29.32 9.06
N PRO A 526 -26.25 -29.90 7.83
CA PRO A 526 -27.41 -30.00 6.94
C PRO A 526 -28.62 -30.73 7.54
N LYS A 527 -28.37 -31.67 8.46
CA LYS A 527 -29.42 -32.44 9.16
C LYS A 527 -29.91 -31.79 10.46
N GLY A 528 -29.45 -30.58 10.78
CA GLY A 528 -29.80 -29.84 11.99
C GLY A 528 -28.96 -30.18 13.23
N ASN A 529 -28.01 -31.12 13.13
CA ASN A 529 -27.06 -31.40 14.20
C ASN A 529 -26.20 -30.17 14.48
N LEU A 530 -25.85 -29.94 15.74
CA LEU A 530 -25.08 -28.77 16.15
C LEU A 530 -23.70 -29.18 16.66
N THR A 531 -22.67 -28.46 16.22
CA THR A 531 -21.36 -28.49 16.86
C THR A 531 -21.10 -27.14 17.49
N TRP A 532 -20.83 -27.12 18.79
CA TRP A 532 -20.57 -25.92 19.55
C TRP A 532 -19.13 -25.90 20.01
N LYS A 533 -18.40 -24.85 19.70
CA LYS A 533 -17.05 -24.61 20.21
C LYS A 533 -17.07 -23.37 21.07
N HIS A 534 -16.78 -23.56 22.34
CA HIS A 534 -16.74 -22.50 23.35
C HIS A 534 -15.42 -21.73 23.26
N LYS A 535 -15.38 -20.50 23.79
CA LYS A 535 -14.18 -19.63 23.75
C LYS A 535 -12.93 -20.20 24.44
N ASP A 536 -13.11 -21.14 25.37
CA ASP A 536 -12.01 -21.88 26.04
C ASP A 536 -11.52 -23.10 25.23
N GLY A 537 -12.05 -23.30 24.02
CA GLY A 537 -11.67 -24.38 23.10
C GLY A 537 -12.44 -25.68 23.30
N LYS A 538 -13.35 -25.79 24.28
CA LYS A 538 -14.18 -26.99 24.47
C LYS A 538 -15.19 -27.14 23.32
N VAL A 539 -15.38 -28.38 22.86
CA VAL A 539 -16.30 -28.72 21.78
C VAL A 539 -17.41 -29.62 22.30
N TYR A 540 -18.66 -29.28 21.98
CA TYR A 540 -19.88 -30.03 22.28
C TYR A 540 -20.55 -30.42 20.96
N GLN A 541 -21.16 -31.61 20.90
CA GLN A 541 -21.91 -32.09 19.74
C GLN A 541 -23.32 -32.49 20.19
N PHE A 542 -24.33 -32.09 19.41
CA PHE A 542 -25.74 -32.29 19.71
C PHE A 542 -26.50 -32.86 18.52
#